data_AF-A0A023FSC1-F1
#
_entry.id   AF-A0A023FSC1-F1
#
_cell.length_a   1.000
_cell.length_b   1.000
_cell.length_c   1.000
_cell.angle_alpha   90.00
_cell.angle_beta   90.00
_cell.angle_gamma   90.00
#
_symmetry.space_group_name_H-M   'P 1'
#
loop_
_entity.id
_entity.type
_entity.pdbx_description
1 polymer ?
#
loop_
_entity_poly.entity_id
_entity_poly.type
_entity_poly.pdbx_seq_one_letter_code
_entity_poly.pdbx_strand_id
1 'polypeptide(L)'
;MALSCRRRIFLLQVLFISILHEVLPDRTSLKIYQPLQAEFYCFRRLNGTHEFGCSSDRSGNVGVIHVVSNEEDVQFILDDDSGIKYIAALRADFFNMGNMTKLQDSGRVTGVIVLRSSLDLPEQGFSPDSTCPNDGFGLYADHSQYASCKKVSWNPKNPGTDMFFTRWNFPIFMVDN
;
A
#
# COMPACT_ATOMS: atom_id res chain seq x y z
N MET A 1 0.59 -6.82 74.60
CA MET A 1 1.72 -6.55 73.68
C MET A 1 1.82 -7.55 72.52
N ALA A 2 1.70 -8.86 72.75
CA ALA A 2 1.89 -9.90 71.72
C ALA A 2 0.92 -9.86 70.51
N LEU A 3 -0.35 -9.48 70.70
CA LEU A 3 -1.32 -9.36 69.59
C LEU A 3 -0.98 -8.24 68.60
N SER A 4 -0.36 -7.14 69.07
CA SER A 4 0.02 -6.01 68.22
C SER A 4 1.19 -6.38 67.28
N CYS A 5 2.13 -7.18 67.77
CA CYS A 5 3.28 -7.63 66.99
C CYS A 5 2.87 -8.62 65.88
N ARG A 6 2.02 -9.61 66.19
CA ARG A 6 1.47 -10.54 65.18
C ARG A 6 0.69 -9.82 64.08
N ARG A 7 -0.08 -8.79 64.43
CA ARG A 7 -0.85 -8.01 63.45
C ARG A 7 0.04 -7.17 62.53
N ARG A 8 1.15 -6.63 63.04
CA ARG A 8 2.16 -5.91 62.25
C ARG A 8 2.94 -6.83 61.31
N ILE A 9 3.31 -8.03 61.77
CA ILE A 9 3.99 -9.04 60.94
C ILE A 9 3.07 -9.49 59.79
N PHE A 10 1.78 -9.73 60.09
CA PHE A 10 0.81 -10.11 59.07
C PHE A 10 0.59 -9.01 58.02
N LEU A 11 0.49 -7.74 58.45
CA LEU A 11 0.39 -6.60 57.52
C LEU A 11 1.62 -6.44 56.64
N LEU A 12 2.83 -6.62 57.19
CA LEU A 12 4.08 -6.60 56.43
C LEU A 12 4.15 -7.74 55.41
N GLN A 13 3.70 -8.95 55.78
CA GLN A 13 3.63 -10.09 54.86
C GLN A 13 2.65 -9.83 53.72
N VAL A 14 1.46 -9.28 54.01
CA VAL A 14 0.48 -8.92 52.97
C VAL A 14 1.04 -7.84 52.04
N LEU A 15 1.69 -6.81 52.59
CA LEU A 15 2.32 -5.75 51.79
C LEU A 15 3.43 -6.33 50.88
N PHE A 16 4.27 -7.23 51.42
CA PHE A 16 5.34 -7.88 50.66
C PHE A 16 4.80 -8.78 49.52
N ILE A 17 3.71 -9.51 49.77
CA ILE A 17 3.01 -10.33 48.75
C ILE A 17 2.36 -9.45 47.68
N SER A 18 1.89 -8.26 48.05
CA SER A 18 1.32 -7.26 47.12
C SER A 18 2.39 -6.69 46.19
N ILE A 19 3.62 -6.52 46.68
CA ILE A 19 4.76 -6.02 45.90
C ILE A 19 5.36 -7.12 44.99
N LEU A 20 5.22 -8.39 45.37
CA LEU A 20 5.70 -9.54 44.58
C LEU A 20 4.80 -9.89 43.38
N HIS A 21 3.59 -9.33 43.28
CA HIS A 21 2.76 -9.44 42.08
C HIS A 21 3.18 -8.39 41.05
N GLU A 22 4.24 -8.70 40.31
CA GLU A 22 4.61 -8.01 39.07
C GLU A 22 3.50 -8.24 38.04
N VAL A 23 2.49 -7.37 38.01
CA VAL A 23 1.53 -7.31 36.90
C VAL A 23 2.25 -6.67 35.73
N LEU A 24 2.76 -7.49 34.81
CA LEU A 24 3.39 -7.00 33.59
C LEU A 24 2.30 -6.32 32.73
N PRO A 25 2.38 -4.99 32.51
CA PRO A 25 1.40 -4.31 31.67
C PRO A 25 1.60 -4.74 30.22
N ASP A 26 0.58 -5.37 29.66
CA ASP A 26 0.58 -5.78 28.26
C ASP A 26 -0.01 -4.65 27.40
N ARG A 27 0.68 -4.29 26.32
CA ARG A 27 0.25 -3.18 25.46
C ARG A 27 -0.92 -3.65 24.60
N THR A 28 -2.10 -3.06 24.81
CA THR A 28 -3.30 -3.35 23.99
C THR A 28 -3.05 -3.19 22.49
N SER A 29 -2.16 -2.26 22.09
CA SER A 29 -1.78 -2.09 20.69
C SER A 29 -1.20 -3.35 20.06
N LEU A 30 -0.46 -4.17 20.82
CA LEU A 30 0.14 -5.43 20.34
C LEU A 30 -0.90 -6.54 20.15
N LYS A 31 -2.11 -6.37 20.71
CA LYS A 31 -3.24 -7.30 20.53
C LYS A 31 -4.15 -6.94 19.36
N ILE A 32 -4.03 -5.70 18.87
CA ILE A 32 -4.91 -5.15 17.82
C ILE A 32 -4.15 -5.00 16.50
N TYR A 33 -2.90 -4.54 16.55
CA TYR A 33 -2.15 -4.16 15.36
C TYR A 33 -0.96 -5.08 15.15
N GLN A 34 -0.88 -5.63 13.94
CA GLN A 34 0.32 -6.27 13.43
C GLN A 34 0.99 -5.29 12.45
N PRO A 35 2.22 -4.81 12.73
CA PRO A 35 2.93 -3.97 11.77
C PRO A 35 3.33 -4.82 10.56
N LEU A 36 3.05 -4.29 9.37
CA LEU A 36 3.56 -4.85 8.12
C LEU A 36 4.89 -4.19 7.77
N GLN A 37 5.91 -4.99 7.54
CA GLN A 37 7.21 -4.51 7.10
C GLN A 37 7.17 -4.31 5.58
N ALA A 38 6.70 -3.13 5.16
CA ALA A 38 6.63 -2.77 3.75
C ALA A 38 7.83 -1.90 3.37
N GLU A 39 8.84 -2.51 2.75
CA GLU A 39 10.06 -1.82 2.32
C GLU A 39 9.87 -1.05 1.01
N PHE A 40 8.87 -1.45 0.21
CA PHE A 40 8.58 -0.88 -1.09
C PHE A 40 7.24 -0.15 -1.05
N TYR A 41 7.30 1.15 -1.28
CA TYR A 41 6.12 2.01 -1.33
C TYR A 41 6.25 2.99 -2.48
N CYS A 42 5.13 3.28 -3.12
CA CYS A 42 5.07 4.37 -4.07
C CYS A 42 5.01 5.70 -3.30
N PHE A 43 5.52 6.76 -3.93
CA PHE A 43 5.59 8.09 -3.34
C PHE A 43 5.30 9.16 -4.37
N ARG A 44 4.80 10.29 -3.89
CA ARG A 44 4.46 11.43 -4.72
C ARG A 44 5.71 12.10 -5.26
N ARG A 45 5.72 12.34 -6.57
CA ARG A 45 6.75 13.09 -7.28
C ARG A 45 6.11 14.29 -7.96
N LEU A 46 6.90 15.35 -8.12
CA LEU A 46 6.48 16.60 -8.75
C LEU A 46 7.29 16.79 -10.03
N ASN A 47 6.62 17.28 -11.07
CA ASN A 47 7.25 17.87 -12.25
C ASN A 47 6.83 19.36 -12.33
N GLY A 48 7.37 20.12 -13.28
CA GLY A 48 7.11 21.54 -13.45
C GLY A 48 5.62 21.90 -13.67
N THR A 49 4.77 20.94 -14.03
CA THR A 49 3.35 21.17 -14.32
C THR A 49 2.38 20.37 -13.46
N HIS A 50 2.75 19.15 -13.02
CA HIS A 50 1.83 18.23 -12.37
C HIS A 50 2.53 17.43 -11.26
N GLU A 51 1.72 16.78 -10.42
CA GLU A 51 2.16 15.75 -9.48
C GLU A 51 1.70 14.36 -9.93
N PHE A 52 2.52 13.35 -9.66
CA PHE A 52 2.26 11.96 -10.01
C PHE A 52 2.77 11.02 -8.90
N GLY A 53 2.48 9.73 -9.01
CA GLY A 53 2.70 8.77 -7.91
C GLY A 53 1.57 8.81 -6.90
N CYS A 54 1.85 8.46 -5.64
CA CYS A 54 0.82 8.26 -4.63
C CYS A 54 1.20 8.87 -3.26
N SER A 55 0.19 9.06 -2.41
CA SER A 55 0.35 9.51 -1.03
C SER A 55 -0.76 8.93 -0.17
N SER A 56 -0.50 8.76 1.11
CA SER A 56 -1.57 8.56 2.10
C SER A 56 -2.17 9.89 2.52
N ASP A 57 -3.34 9.82 3.15
CA ASP A 57 -3.89 10.90 3.94
C ASP A 57 -3.04 11.17 5.19
N ARG A 58 -3.22 12.35 5.78
CA ARG A 58 -2.45 12.80 6.95
C ARG A 58 -2.52 11.83 8.14
N SER A 59 -3.65 11.16 8.31
CA SER A 59 -3.89 10.20 9.42
C SER A 59 -3.89 8.74 8.94
N GLY A 60 -3.39 8.49 7.73
CA GLY A 60 -3.43 7.18 7.07
C GLY A 60 -4.77 6.87 6.42
N ASN A 61 -4.76 5.79 5.64
CA ASN A 61 -5.93 5.28 4.94
C ASN A 61 -6.32 3.93 5.54
N VAL A 62 -7.61 3.73 5.76
CA VAL A 62 -8.15 2.52 6.39
C VAL A 62 -9.18 1.89 5.46
N GLY A 63 -9.16 0.56 5.39
CA GLY A 63 -10.14 -0.22 4.62
C GLY A 63 -10.04 -1.69 4.97
N VAL A 64 -11.07 -2.44 4.59
CA VAL A 64 -11.09 -3.90 4.70
C VAL A 64 -10.17 -4.48 3.63
N ILE A 65 -9.26 -5.37 4.02
CA ILE A 65 -8.38 -6.03 3.05
C ILE A 65 -9.22 -7.01 2.22
N HIS A 66 -9.17 -6.87 0.90
CA HIS A 66 -9.76 -7.80 -0.05
C HIS A 66 -8.68 -8.29 -1.01
N VAL A 67 -8.44 -9.59 -1.05
CA VAL A 67 -7.42 -10.21 -1.90
C VAL A 67 -8.00 -10.39 -3.30
N VAL A 68 -7.28 -9.91 -4.31
CA VAL A 68 -7.69 -9.98 -5.72
C VAL A 68 -6.80 -10.98 -6.45
N SER A 69 -7.40 -12.11 -6.81
CA SER A 69 -6.77 -13.22 -7.51
C SER A 69 -7.39 -13.51 -8.88
N ASN A 70 -8.53 -12.90 -9.20
CA ASN A 70 -9.22 -13.04 -10.47
C ASN A 70 -10.03 -11.77 -10.77
N GLU A 71 -10.62 -11.70 -11.97
CA GLU A 71 -11.46 -10.59 -12.40
C GLU A 71 -12.73 -10.47 -11.57
N GLU A 72 -13.28 -11.57 -11.05
CA GLU A 72 -14.46 -11.56 -10.20
C GLU A 72 -14.20 -10.82 -8.87
N ASP A 73 -13.01 -10.94 -8.29
CA ASP A 73 -12.62 -10.23 -7.07
C ASP A 73 -12.50 -8.72 -7.30
N VAL A 74 -12.00 -8.30 -8.48
CA VAL A 74 -12.04 -6.89 -8.88
C VAL A 74 -13.49 -6.43 -8.94
N GLN A 75 -14.34 -7.21 -9.59
CA GLN A 75 -15.73 -6.84 -9.81
C GLN A 75 -16.55 -6.81 -8.51
N PHE A 76 -16.23 -7.70 -7.55
CA PHE A 76 -16.79 -7.67 -6.20
C PHE A 76 -16.57 -6.32 -5.54
N ILE A 77 -15.34 -5.79 -5.58
CA ILE A 77 -15.03 -4.47 -5.02
C ILE A 77 -15.83 -3.39 -5.74
N LEU A 78 -15.91 -3.43 -7.08
CA LEU A 78 -16.55 -2.38 -7.88
C LEU A 78 -18.08 -2.33 -7.71
N ASP A 79 -18.72 -3.48 -7.52
CA ASP A 79 -20.19 -3.59 -7.45
C ASP A 79 -20.75 -3.44 -6.03
N ASP A 80 -19.92 -3.59 -4.98
CA ASP A 80 -20.35 -3.51 -3.57
C ASP A 80 -21.00 -2.16 -3.21
N ASP A 81 -22.30 -2.13 -2.97
CA ASP A 81 -23.07 -0.93 -2.63
C ASP A 81 -23.16 -0.63 -1.12
N SER A 82 -22.52 -1.43 -0.27
CA SER A 82 -22.60 -1.32 1.20
C SER A 82 -21.93 -0.06 1.80
N GLY A 83 -21.15 0.67 1.00
CA GLY A 83 -20.37 1.81 1.45
C GLY A 83 -19.04 1.46 2.13
N ILE A 84 -18.68 0.18 2.19
CA ILE A 84 -17.39 -0.29 2.69
C ILE A 84 -16.24 0.28 1.84
N LYS A 85 -15.13 0.60 2.52
CA LYS A 85 -13.87 0.99 1.89
C LYS A 85 -12.89 -0.18 1.93
N TYR A 86 -12.21 -0.41 0.82
CA TYR A 86 -11.32 -1.55 0.65
C TYR A 86 -9.85 -1.14 0.54
N ILE A 87 -8.98 -2.00 1.07
CA ILE A 87 -7.58 -2.07 0.68
C ILE A 87 -7.46 -3.27 -0.26
N ALA A 88 -7.21 -3.03 -1.54
CA ALA A 88 -7.11 -4.11 -2.52
C ALA A 88 -5.71 -4.74 -2.47
N ALA A 89 -5.63 -6.01 -2.09
CA ALA A 89 -4.40 -6.79 -2.09
C ALA A 89 -4.29 -7.57 -3.41
N LEU A 90 -3.61 -7.00 -4.39
CA LEU A 90 -3.51 -7.50 -5.76
C LEU A 90 -2.34 -8.46 -5.90
N ARG A 91 -2.53 -9.58 -6.61
CA ARG A 91 -1.37 -10.26 -7.21
C ARG A 91 -0.68 -9.36 -8.24
N ALA A 92 0.60 -9.62 -8.50
CA ALA A 92 1.41 -8.78 -9.39
C ALA A 92 0.89 -8.75 -10.85
N ASP A 93 0.24 -9.80 -11.35
CA ASP A 93 -0.42 -9.85 -12.66
C ASP A 93 -1.67 -8.95 -12.74
N PHE A 94 -2.36 -8.73 -11.62
CA PHE A 94 -3.50 -7.80 -11.52
C PHE A 94 -3.09 -6.34 -11.36
N PHE A 95 -1.81 -6.06 -11.06
CA PHE A 95 -1.26 -4.71 -10.98
C PHE A 95 -0.98 -4.14 -12.38
N ASN A 96 -2.03 -3.65 -13.03
CA ASN A 96 -1.97 -3.02 -14.36
C ASN A 96 -2.82 -1.75 -14.43
N MET A 97 -2.59 -0.94 -15.46
CA MET A 97 -3.24 0.37 -15.63
C MET A 97 -4.77 0.27 -15.62
N GLY A 98 -5.33 -0.75 -16.29
CA GLY A 98 -6.77 -0.92 -16.40
C GLY A 98 -7.43 -1.19 -15.04
N ASN A 99 -6.90 -2.16 -14.29
CA ASN A 99 -7.41 -2.50 -12.97
C ASN A 99 -7.22 -1.36 -11.98
N MET A 100 -6.04 -0.75 -11.94
CA MET A 100 -5.75 0.36 -11.02
C MET A 100 -6.63 1.58 -11.28
N THR A 101 -6.91 1.88 -12.55
CA THR A 101 -7.84 2.97 -12.93
C THR A 101 -9.26 2.65 -12.48
N LYS A 102 -9.76 1.43 -12.73
CA LYS A 102 -11.10 1.00 -12.25
C LYS A 102 -11.22 1.12 -10.73
N LEU A 103 -10.21 0.63 -9.99
CA LEU A 103 -10.19 0.67 -8.53
C LEU A 103 -10.19 2.11 -8.01
N GLN A 104 -9.44 3.02 -8.64
CA GLN A 104 -9.47 4.45 -8.31
C GLN A 104 -10.81 5.10 -8.61
N ASP A 105 -11.32 4.92 -9.82
CA ASP A 105 -12.54 5.58 -10.29
C ASP A 105 -13.78 5.09 -9.55
N SER A 106 -13.73 3.88 -8.97
CA SER A 106 -14.79 3.38 -8.09
C SER A 106 -15.02 4.24 -6.86
N GLY A 107 -13.99 4.95 -6.37
CA GLY A 107 -14.01 5.64 -5.08
C GLY A 107 -14.16 4.71 -3.86
N ARG A 108 -14.13 3.39 -4.04
CA ARG A 108 -14.29 2.37 -2.97
C ARG A 108 -12.96 1.91 -2.38
N VAL A 109 -11.87 2.08 -3.12
CA VAL A 109 -10.52 1.69 -2.70
C VAL A 109 -9.81 2.85 -2.03
N THR A 110 -9.29 2.61 -0.82
CA THR A 110 -8.53 3.60 -0.03
C THR A 110 -7.03 3.28 0.02
N GLY A 111 -6.59 2.15 -0.55
CA GLY A 111 -5.19 1.74 -0.62
C GLY A 111 -5.02 0.46 -1.43
N VAL A 112 -3.81 0.25 -1.93
CA VAL A 112 -3.45 -0.97 -2.68
C VAL A 112 -2.20 -1.60 -2.09
N ILE A 113 -2.22 -2.92 -1.95
CA ILE A 113 -1.07 -3.74 -1.62
C ILE A 113 -0.81 -4.64 -2.82
N VAL A 114 0.39 -4.58 -3.38
CA VAL A 114 0.84 -5.48 -4.44
C VAL A 114 1.59 -6.62 -3.80
N LEU A 115 1.08 -7.84 -3.99
CA LEU A 115 1.67 -9.08 -3.52
C LEU A 115 2.62 -9.59 -4.62
N ARG A 116 3.92 -9.43 -4.38
CA ARG A 116 4.94 -9.89 -5.31
C ARG A 116 5.25 -11.37 -5.01
N SER A 117 5.19 -12.17 -6.07
CA SER A 117 5.51 -13.59 -6.08
C SER A 117 6.24 -13.90 -7.39
N SER A 118 7.28 -14.73 -7.34
CA SER A 118 8.01 -15.13 -8.55
C SER A 118 7.16 -15.95 -9.53
N LEU A 119 6.01 -16.47 -9.06
CA LEU A 119 5.09 -17.30 -9.86
C LEU A 119 4.05 -16.47 -10.62
N ASP A 120 3.77 -15.24 -10.18
CA ASP A 120 2.62 -14.46 -10.64
C ASP A 120 3.06 -13.16 -11.35
N LEU A 121 4.18 -13.22 -12.06
CA LEU A 121 4.67 -12.09 -12.84
C LEU A 121 3.86 -11.94 -14.14
N PRO A 122 3.61 -10.70 -14.62
CA PRO A 122 2.90 -10.48 -15.88
C PRO A 122 3.59 -11.18 -17.07
N GLU A 123 2.89 -12.08 -17.76
CA GLU A 123 3.44 -12.89 -18.86
C GLU A 123 4.01 -12.05 -20.01
N GLN A 124 3.37 -10.91 -20.31
CA GLN A 124 3.77 -10.01 -21.39
C GLN A 124 4.86 -9.02 -20.98
N GLY A 125 5.40 -9.15 -19.77
CA GLY A 125 6.28 -8.17 -19.16
C GLY A 125 5.53 -6.95 -18.63
N PHE A 126 6.25 -6.11 -17.89
CA PHE A 126 5.71 -4.94 -17.23
C PHE A 126 6.74 -3.80 -17.27
N SER A 127 6.32 -2.66 -17.79
CA SER A 127 7.12 -1.43 -17.80
C SER A 127 6.19 -0.25 -17.50
N PRO A 128 6.30 0.38 -16.32
CA PRO A 128 5.40 1.46 -15.90
C PRO A 128 5.74 2.82 -16.54
N ASP A 129 6.84 2.88 -17.31
CA ASP A 129 7.30 4.08 -17.99
C ASP A 129 6.44 4.38 -19.24
N SER A 130 6.68 5.54 -19.82
CA SER A 130 6.09 6.03 -21.06
C SER A 130 6.63 5.28 -22.27
N THR A 131 5.87 5.31 -23.36
CA THR A 131 6.30 4.67 -24.61
C THR A 131 7.50 5.36 -25.28
N CYS A 132 7.70 6.65 -24.98
CA CYS A 132 8.78 7.50 -25.47
C CYS A 132 9.47 8.19 -24.27
N PRO A 133 10.41 7.50 -23.59
CA PRO A 133 11.08 8.05 -22.43
C PRO A 133 11.81 9.36 -22.74
N ASN A 134 11.71 10.34 -21.84
CA ASN A 134 12.29 11.69 -21.98
C ASN A 134 11.83 12.46 -23.23
N ASP A 135 10.60 12.21 -23.72
CA ASP A 135 10.04 13.02 -24.79
C ASP A 135 10.06 14.51 -24.43
N GLY A 136 10.42 15.36 -25.40
CA GLY A 136 10.58 16.80 -25.21
C GLY A 136 11.89 17.25 -24.52
N PHE A 137 12.71 16.33 -24.00
CA PHE A 137 14.00 16.66 -23.37
C PHE A 137 15.23 16.17 -24.15
N GLY A 138 15.00 15.43 -25.24
CA GLY A 138 16.06 14.93 -26.12
C GLY A 138 16.46 15.90 -27.24
N LEU A 139 17.51 15.54 -27.98
CA LEU A 139 18.01 16.31 -29.15
C LEU A 139 16.92 16.56 -30.21
N TYR A 140 15.94 15.66 -30.30
CA TYR A 140 14.92 15.67 -31.35
C TYR A 140 13.60 16.32 -30.94
N ALA A 141 13.53 17.03 -29.80
CA ALA A 141 12.29 17.58 -29.25
C ALA A 141 11.47 18.38 -30.28
N ASP A 142 12.12 19.24 -31.06
CA ASP A 142 11.49 20.08 -32.09
C ASP A 142 11.68 19.55 -33.52
N HIS A 143 12.18 18.33 -33.68
CA HIS A 143 12.49 17.78 -35.00
C HIS A 143 11.23 17.23 -35.68
N SER A 144 10.88 17.79 -36.84
CA SER A 144 9.64 17.46 -37.57
C SER A 144 9.38 15.95 -37.77
N GLN A 145 10.44 15.19 -38.05
CA GLN A 145 10.34 13.75 -38.34
C GLN A 145 10.56 12.83 -37.12
N TYR A 146 11.23 13.30 -36.06
CA TYR A 146 11.73 12.43 -34.98
C TYR A 146 11.21 12.80 -33.59
N ALA A 147 10.65 14.00 -33.42
CA ALA A 147 9.98 14.43 -32.19
C ALA A 147 8.90 13.41 -31.76
N SER A 148 8.72 13.25 -30.45
CA SER A 148 7.74 12.31 -29.87
C SER A 148 7.84 10.90 -30.40
N CYS A 149 9.08 10.46 -30.67
CA CYS A 149 9.38 9.12 -31.13
C CYS A 149 8.53 8.67 -32.34
N LYS A 150 8.15 9.60 -33.24
CA LYS A 150 7.24 9.31 -34.39
C LYS A 150 7.64 8.12 -35.27
N LYS A 151 8.92 7.74 -35.27
CA LYS A 151 9.48 6.67 -36.12
C LYS A 151 9.73 5.36 -35.39
N VAL A 152 9.80 5.36 -34.06
CA VAL A 152 10.24 4.20 -33.25
C VAL A 152 9.48 4.20 -31.94
N SER A 153 9.02 3.04 -31.47
CA SER A 153 8.56 2.90 -30.09
C SER A 153 9.67 2.24 -29.27
N TRP A 154 10.29 3.00 -28.37
CA TRP A 154 11.40 2.51 -27.54
C TRP A 154 10.93 1.62 -26.39
N ASN A 155 9.77 1.94 -25.82
CA ASN A 155 9.12 1.15 -24.80
C ASN A 155 7.71 0.77 -25.31
N PRO A 156 7.54 -0.40 -25.94
CA PRO A 156 6.25 -0.83 -26.47
C PRO A 156 5.16 -0.84 -25.39
N LYS A 157 3.93 -0.57 -25.83
CA LYS A 157 2.77 -0.57 -24.92
C LYS A 157 2.61 -1.94 -24.26
N ASN A 158 2.43 -1.91 -22.95
CA ASN A 158 2.28 -3.07 -22.07
C ASN A 158 1.20 -2.74 -21.01
N PRO A 159 0.76 -3.70 -20.18
CA PRO A 159 -0.28 -3.45 -19.18
C PRO A 159 0.06 -2.36 -18.15
N GLY A 160 1.34 -2.05 -17.96
CA GLY A 160 1.82 -1.03 -17.03
C GLY A 160 2.06 0.36 -17.63
N THR A 161 1.99 0.53 -18.95
CA THR A 161 2.40 1.77 -19.62
C THR A 161 1.80 3.02 -18.98
N ASP A 162 2.66 4.02 -18.73
CA ASP A 162 2.35 5.31 -18.09
C ASP A 162 1.94 5.26 -16.60
N MET A 163 1.83 4.08 -15.96
CA MET A 163 1.43 3.97 -14.54
C MET A 163 2.34 4.75 -13.60
N PHE A 164 3.62 4.91 -13.96
CA PHE A 164 4.57 5.69 -13.18
C PHE A 164 4.26 7.18 -13.19
N PHE A 165 3.69 7.71 -14.28
CA PHE A 165 3.36 9.13 -14.44
C PHE A 165 1.90 9.44 -14.09
N THR A 166 1.12 8.43 -13.68
CA THR A 166 -0.23 8.61 -13.18
C THR A 166 -0.24 9.09 -11.74
N ARG A 167 -1.16 10.00 -11.44
CA ARG A 167 -1.51 10.38 -10.06
C ARG A 167 -2.50 9.36 -9.49
N TRP A 168 -2.08 8.68 -8.43
CA TRP A 168 -2.91 7.75 -7.67
C TRP A 168 -3.41 8.41 -6.38
N ASN A 169 -4.72 8.37 -6.15
CA ASN A 169 -5.39 9.02 -5.02
C ASN A 169 -5.42 8.16 -3.74
N PHE A 170 -4.65 7.08 -3.71
CA PHE A 170 -4.48 6.20 -2.57
C PHE A 170 -3.03 5.72 -2.48
N PRO A 171 -2.53 5.35 -1.28
CA PRO A 171 -1.20 4.79 -1.14
C PRO A 171 -1.10 3.40 -1.76
N ILE A 172 0.07 3.09 -2.34
CA ILE A 172 0.38 1.80 -2.93
C ILE A 172 1.64 1.26 -2.27
N PHE A 173 1.55 0.08 -1.69
CA PHE A 173 2.67 -0.65 -1.09
C PHE A 173 2.90 -1.94 -1.87
N MET A 174 4.14 -2.41 -1.91
CA MET A 174 4.47 -3.74 -2.39
C MET A 174 5.05 -4.55 -1.23
N VAL A 175 4.51 -5.75 -1.06
CA VAL A 175 5.01 -6.75 -0.11
C VAL A 175 5.66 -7.84 -0.95
N ASP A 176 6.94 -8.07 -0.67
CA ASP A 176 7.73 -9.16 -1.25
C ASP A 176 7.97 -10.21 -0.17
N ASN A 177 8.15 -11.46 -0.58
CA ASN A 177 8.37 -12.61 0.31
C ASN A 177 9.86 -12.90 0.51
#